data_AF-A0A2V9PP84-F1
#
_entry.id   AF-A0A2V9PP84-F1
#
_cell.length_a   1.000
_cell.length_b   1.000
_cell.length_c   1.000
_cell.angle_alpha   90.00
_cell.angle_beta   90.00
_cell.angle_gamma   90.00
#
_symmetry.space_group_name_H-M   'P 1'
#
loop_
_entity.id
_entity.type
_entity.pdbx_description
1 polymer ?
#
loop_
_entity_poly.entity_id
_entity_poly.type
_entity_poly.pdbx_seq_one_letter_code
_entity_poly.pdbx_strand_id
1 'polypeptide(L)'
;MGGTVSINRTLQTNVLDQNDILSIVHAAAVKLSIQSGYSNIVHVFLPRGIDTCFDLTSICYSPDNPSSFFFCAYHGAVVFNDIGHILFSVEPYQNVPGCQVATPTPNGDLVDSTASVLSHEFFETITDPDLDAWWSEASLIERGAEIGDICEPIVNGSAQFLDPVFLVNGKNYKIQLEYSNKFHACTHQ
;
A
#
# COMPACT_ATOMS: atom_id res chain seq x y z
N MET A 1 -2.61 -19.50 -2.56
CA MET A 1 -3.19 -19.35 -3.91
C MET A 1 -3.91 -18.02 -3.93
N GLY A 2 -3.51 -17.09 -4.81
CA GLY A 2 -4.19 -15.82 -5.00
C GLY A 2 -5.06 -15.86 -6.25
N GLY A 3 -6.13 -15.06 -6.27
CA GLY A 3 -6.96 -14.82 -7.45
C GLY A 3 -6.82 -13.36 -7.90
N THR A 4 -7.06 -13.10 -9.18
CA THR A 4 -7.08 -11.73 -9.73
C THR A 4 -8.39 -11.51 -10.45
N VAL A 5 -8.98 -10.34 -10.28
CA VAL A 5 -10.21 -9.96 -10.96
C VAL A 5 -10.15 -8.50 -11.41
N SER A 6 -10.71 -8.22 -12.59
CA SER A 6 -10.90 -6.85 -13.05
C SER A 6 -12.29 -6.35 -12.66
N ILE A 7 -12.33 -5.14 -12.12
CA ILE A 7 -13.57 -4.41 -11.82
C ILE A 7 -13.71 -3.31 -12.87
N ASN A 8 -14.74 -3.42 -13.70
CA ASN A 8 -15.07 -2.39 -14.70
C ASN A 8 -16.02 -1.38 -14.06
N ARG A 9 -15.56 -0.14 -13.92
CA ARG A 9 -16.35 0.99 -13.39
C ARG A 9 -16.23 2.16 -14.36
N THR A 10 -17.35 2.79 -14.67
CA THR A 10 -17.34 4.08 -15.37
C THR A 10 -17.03 5.16 -14.35
N LEU A 11 -15.91 5.86 -14.53
CA LEU A 11 -15.51 6.94 -13.64
C LEU A 11 -16.09 8.27 -14.11
N GLN A 12 -16.60 9.07 -13.17
CA GLN A 12 -17.06 10.44 -13.45
C GLN A 12 -15.90 11.44 -13.39
N THR A 13 -14.91 11.15 -12.55
CA THR A 13 -13.68 11.91 -12.31
C THR A 13 -12.50 10.96 -12.31
N ASN A 14 -11.28 11.50 -12.41
CA ASN A 14 -10.05 10.71 -12.24
C ASN A 14 -9.65 10.54 -10.76
N VAL A 15 -10.45 11.05 -9.83
CA VAL A 15 -10.22 10.93 -8.39
C VAL A 15 -11.29 9.99 -7.81
N LEU A 16 -10.86 8.97 -7.07
CA LEU A 16 -11.72 8.06 -6.33
C LEU A 16 -11.78 8.50 -4.86
N ASP A 17 -12.98 8.57 -4.30
CA ASP A 17 -13.13 8.73 -2.86
C ASP A 17 -13.08 7.37 -2.14
N GLN A 18 -13.11 7.40 -0.81
CA GLN A 18 -13.12 6.17 -0.03
C GLN A 18 -14.35 5.29 -0.33
N ASN A 19 -15.51 5.86 -0.68
CA ASN A 19 -16.70 5.06 -1.02
C ASN A 19 -16.54 4.34 -2.37
N ASP A 20 -15.90 4.99 -3.35
CA ASP A 20 -15.54 4.40 -4.63
C ASP A 20 -14.60 3.21 -4.43
N ILE A 21 -13.57 3.38 -3.59
CA ILE A 21 -12.62 2.32 -3.22
C ILE A 21 -13.33 1.17 -2.52
N LEU A 22 -14.14 1.43 -1.48
CA LEU A 22 -14.89 0.39 -0.77
C LEU A 22 -15.85 -0.36 -1.69
N SER A 23 -16.45 0.33 -2.66
CA SER A 23 -17.28 -0.31 -3.69
C SER A 23 -16.47 -1.22 -4.63
N ILE A 24 -15.22 -0.87 -4.96
CA ILE A 24 -14.30 -1.72 -5.72
C ILE A 24 -13.88 -2.95 -4.90
N VAL A 25 -13.51 -2.74 -3.63
CA VAL A 25 -13.15 -3.82 -2.68
C VAL A 25 -14.30 -4.82 -2.55
N HIS A 26 -15.53 -4.33 -2.32
CA HIS A 26 -16.73 -5.17 -2.24
C HIS A 26 -16.92 -6.01 -3.51
N ALA A 27 -16.89 -5.36 -4.68
CA ALA A 27 -17.09 -6.04 -5.96
C ALA A 27 -16.00 -7.10 -6.23
N ALA A 28 -14.75 -6.83 -5.84
CA ALA A 28 -13.65 -7.78 -5.96
C ALA A 28 -13.83 -8.95 -4.98
N ALA A 29 -14.14 -8.68 -3.72
CA ALA A 29 -14.35 -9.68 -2.68
C ALA A 29 -15.50 -10.63 -3.03
N VAL A 30 -16.62 -10.11 -3.52
CA VAL A 30 -17.76 -10.92 -4.01
C VAL A 30 -17.33 -11.81 -5.17
N LYS A 31 -16.67 -11.27 -6.20
CA LYS A 31 -16.27 -12.05 -7.39
C LYS A 31 -15.24 -13.13 -7.06
N LEU A 32 -14.37 -12.88 -6.10
CA LEU A 32 -13.35 -13.82 -5.63
C LEU A 32 -13.89 -14.77 -4.55
N SER A 33 -15.13 -14.58 -4.08
CA SER A 33 -15.71 -15.34 -2.97
C SER A 33 -14.84 -15.31 -1.71
N ILE A 34 -14.29 -14.13 -1.41
CA ILE A 34 -13.45 -13.93 -0.22
C ILE A 34 -14.29 -14.16 1.04
N GLN A 35 -13.72 -14.92 1.97
CA GLN A 35 -14.34 -15.17 3.26
C GLN A 35 -14.09 -14.01 4.21
N SER A 36 -15.12 -13.65 4.98
CA SER A 36 -14.99 -12.69 6.07
C SER A 36 -13.91 -13.10 7.07
N GLY A 37 -13.10 -12.14 7.53
CA GLY A 37 -12.09 -12.31 8.57
C GLY A 37 -10.67 -11.93 8.11
N TYR A 38 -9.66 -12.45 8.81
CA TYR A 38 -8.26 -12.05 8.67
C TYR A 38 -7.43 -12.95 7.75
N SER A 39 -8.07 -13.88 7.04
CA SER A 39 -7.37 -14.89 6.24
C SER A 39 -7.05 -14.44 4.81
N ASN A 40 -7.58 -13.29 4.39
CA ASN A 40 -7.43 -12.75 3.04
C ASN A 40 -7.24 -11.23 3.08
N ILE A 41 -6.44 -10.72 2.14
CA ILE A 41 -6.25 -9.29 1.90
C ILE A 41 -6.60 -9.03 0.42
N VAL A 42 -7.42 -8.01 0.16
CA VAL A 42 -7.75 -7.56 -1.19
C VAL A 42 -6.84 -6.39 -1.57
N HIS A 43 -5.86 -6.61 -2.44
CA HIS A 43 -5.02 -5.53 -2.97
C HIS A 43 -5.66 -4.89 -4.20
N VAL A 44 -5.95 -3.59 -4.12
CA VAL A 44 -6.59 -2.79 -5.19
C VAL A 44 -5.53 -1.99 -5.93
N PHE A 45 -5.15 -2.46 -7.12
CA PHE A 45 -4.19 -1.73 -7.96
C PHE A 45 -4.91 -0.70 -8.86
N LEU A 46 -4.59 0.58 -8.67
CA LEU A 46 -5.15 1.66 -9.50
C LEU A 46 -4.22 1.97 -10.68
N PRO A 47 -4.75 2.12 -11.90
CA PRO A 47 -3.94 2.43 -13.07
C PRO A 47 -3.42 3.87 -13.04
N ARG A 48 -2.44 4.17 -13.91
CA ARG A 48 -1.91 5.52 -14.07
C ARG A 48 -3.02 6.53 -14.38
N GLY A 49 -2.93 7.70 -13.73
CA GLY A 49 -3.85 8.81 -13.94
C GLY A 49 -5.13 8.73 -13.11
N ILE A 50 -5.20 7.78 -12.16
CA ILE A 50 -6.24 7.71 -11.14
C ILE A 50 -5.63 8.10 -9.79
N ASP A 51 -6.27 9.04 -9.14
CA ASP A 51 -5.97 9.51 -7.80
C ASP A 51 -6.96 8.90 -6.80
N THR A 52 -6.59 8.89 -5.52
CA THR A 52 -7.49 8.48 -4.44
C THR A 52 -7.34 9.38 -3.23
N CYS A 53 -8.47 9.72 -2.60
CA CYS A 53 -8.53 10.62 -1.45
C CYS A 53 -9.47 10.04 -0.39
N PHE A 54 -9.08 10.11 0.89
CA PHE A 54 -9.96 9.64 1.97
C PHE A 54 -11.27 10.44 2.05
N ASP A 55 -11.20 11.77 1.86
CA ASP A 55 -12.36 12.66 2.01
C ASP A 55 -12.53 13.69 0.87
N LEU A 56 -11.96 13.42 -0.33
CA LEU A 56 -11.94 14.32 -1.50
C LEU A 56 -11.35 15.72 -1.24
N THR A 57 -10.71 15.97 -0.09
CA THR A 57 -10.18 17.30 0.24
C THR A 57 -8.66 17.34 0.23
N SER A 58 -8.02 17.05 1.35
CA SER A 58 -6.62 17.44 1.58
C SER A 58 -5.64 16.30 1.62
N ILE A 59 -6.05 15.08 1.95
CA ILE A 59 -5.14 13.94 2.12
C ILE A 59 -5.41 12.91 1.02
N CYS A 60 -4.55 12.92 0.00
CA CYS A 60 -4.70 12.11 -1.20
C CYS A 60 -3.38 11.47 -1.64
N TYR A 61 -3.52 10.42 -2.43
CA TYR A 61 -2.57 10.10 -3.47
C TYR A 61 -2.93 10.96 -4.70
N SER A 62 -2.12 11.97 -5.01
CA SER A 62 -2.35 12.89 -6.13
C SER A 62 -1.03 13.47 -6.68
N PRO A 63 -0.23 12.68 -7.42
CA PRO A 63 1.12 13.09 -7.84
C PRO A 63 1.17 14.34 -8.73
N ASP A 64 0.04 14.71 -9.34
CA ASP A 64 -0.14 15.91 -10.15
C ASP A 64 -0.60 17.14 -9.34
N ASN A 65 -1.01 16.95 -8.08
CA ASN A 65 -1.31 18.00 -7.13
C ASN A 65 -0.49 17.84 -5.82
N PRO A 66 0.74 18.39 -5.77
CA PRO A 66 1.63 18.25 -4.61
C PRO A 66 1.07 18.78 -3.30
N SER A 67 0.08 19.69 -3.34
CA SER A 67 -0.53 20.24 -2.12
C SER A 67 -1.45 19.27 -1.39
N SER A 68 -1.88 18.20 -2.07
CA SER A 68 -2.72 17.14 -1.52
C SER A 68 -2.05 15.76 -1.58
N PHE A 69 -0.78 15.67 -1.97
CA PHE A 69 -0.08 14.39 -2.13
C PHE A 69 0.64 13.99 -0.84
N PHE A 70 0.06 13.05 -0.09
CA PHE A 70 0.51 12.73 1.28
C PHE A 70 0.94 11.27 1.48
N PHE A 71 0.55 10.36 0.60
CA PHE A 71 0.84 8.94 0.75
C PHE A 71 1.01 8.26 -0.61
N CYS A 72 1.70 7.12 -0.64
CA CYS A 72 1.92 6.31 -1.83
C CYS A 72 0.92 5.17 -1.98
N ALA A 73 0.44 4.65 -0.85
CA ALA A 73 -0.59 3.63 -0.74
C ALA A 73 -1.22 3.73 0.66
N TYR A 74 -2.15 2.85 0.96
CA TYR A 74 -2.68 2.66 2.31
C TYR A 74 -3.37 1.30 2.42
N HIS A 75 -3.48 0.81 3.65
CA HIS A 75 -4.29 -0.35 4.01
C HIS A 75 -5.48 0.02 4.88
N GLY A 76 -6.38 -0.94 5.08
CA GLY A 76 -7.49 -0.78 5.99
C GLY A 76 -8.43 -1.96 6.05
N ALA A 77 -9.44 -1.80 6.89
CA ALA A 77 -10.49 -2.78 7.16
C ALA A 77 -11.87 -2.20 6.92
N VAL A 78 -12.81 -3.06 6.51
CA VAL A 78 -14.22 -2.71 6.35
C VAL A 78 -15.12 -3.90 6.68
N VAL A 79 -16.26 -3.64 7.31
CA VAL A 79 -17.32 -4.63 7.51
C VAL A 79 -18.49 -4.31 6.59
N PHE A 80 -18.68 -5.13 5.56
CA PHE A 80 -19.85 -5.06 4.70
C PHE A 80 -21.02 -5.87 5.28
N ASN A 81 -22.25 -5.38 5.12
CA ASN A 81 -23.44 -6.02 5.69
C ASN A 81 -23.72 -7.43 5.11
N ASP A 82 -23.30 -7.70 3.87
CA ASP A 82 -23.60 -8.93 3.14
C ASP A 82 -22.44 -9.92 3.08
N ILE A 83 -21.18 -9.44 3.09
CA ILE A 83 -19.97 -10.30 2.99
C ILE A 83 -19.05 -10.24 4.21
N GLY A 84 -19.36 -9.41 5.21
CA GLY A 84 -18.61 -9.34 6.48
C GLY A 84 -17.31 -8.55 6.41
N HIS A 85 -16.37 -8.92 7.27
CA HIS A 85 -15.10 -8.23 7.50
C HIS A 85 -14.07 -8.53 6.40
N ILE A 86 -13.52 -7.48 5.78
CA ILE A 86 -12.56 -7.56 4.69
C ILE A 86 -11.38 -6.63 4.97
N LEU A 87 -10.18 -7.17 4.88
CA LEU A 87 -8.93 -6.41 4.84
C LEU A 87 -8.57 -6.07 3.40
N PHE A 88 -8.02 -4.88 3.18
CA PHE A 88 -7.61 -4.44 1.85
C PHE A 88 -6.41 -3.51 1.91
N SER A 89 -5.68 -3.42 0.80
CA SER A 89 -4.77 -2.30 0.53
C SER A 89 -5.13 -1.65 -0.81
N VAL A 90 -4.75 -0.39 -0.96
CA VAL A 90 -4.93 0.37 -2.18
C VAL A 90 -3.56 0.78 -2.68
N GLU A 91 -3.23 0.32 -3.89
CA GLU A 91 -1.94 0.45 -4.54
C GLU A 91 -2.07 1.33 -5.80
N PRO A 92 -1.96 2.65 -5.68
CA PRO A 92 -1.85 3.54 -6.82
C PRO A 92 -0.62 3.30 -7.70
N TYR A 93 -0.55 4.04 -8.82
CA TYR A 93 0.52 3.88 -9.80
C TYR A 93 1.89 4.41 -9.30
N GLN A 94 2.76 3.52 -8.81
CA GLN A 94 3.95 3.95 -8.05
C GLN A 94 5.11 4.61 -8.83
N ASN A 95 5.17 4.53 -10.17
CA ASN A 95 6.26 5.17 -10.94
C ASN A 95 6.03 6.68 -11.12
N VAL A 96 6.03 7.39 -9.99
CA VAL A 96 5.84 8.84 -9.84
C VAL A 96 6.85 9.42 -8.84
N PRO A 97 7.27 10.69 -9.00
CA PRO A 97 8.15 11.34 -8.03
C PRO A 97 7.58 11.27 -6.61
N GLY A 98 8.38 10.85 -5.64
CA GLY A 98 7.96 10.71 -4.24
C GLY A 98 7.50 9.30 -3.84
N CYS A 99 7.15 8.42 -4.79
CA CYS A 99 6.75 7.03 -4.50
C CYS A 99 7.56 5.97 -5.26
N GLN A 100 8.50 6.41 -6.08
CA GLN A 100 9.31 5.55 -6.91
C GLN A 100 10.63 5.15 -6.23
N VAL A 101 11.09 3.93 -6.46
CA VAL A 101 12.45 3.52 -6.07
C VAL A 101 13.50 4.17 -6.98
N ALA A 102 14.70 4.33 -6.44
CA ALA A 102 15.85 4.84 -7.20
C ALA A 102 16.31 3.83 -8.25
N THR A 103 16.93 4.29 -9.34
CA THR A 103 17.59 3.43 -10.32
C THR A 103 19.01 3.03 -9.86
N PRO A 104 19.57 1.90 -10.33
CA PRO A 104 18.99 0.91 -11.26
C PRO A 104 17.95 0.00 -10.59
N THR A 105 16.97 -0.46 -11.38
CA THR A 105 15.85 -1.32 -10.96
C THR A 105 15.93 -2.67 -11.68
N PRO A 106 15.97 -3.83 -10.98
CA PRO A 106 16.04 -5.15 -11.62
C PRO A 106 14.85 -5.50 -12.52
N ASN A 107 13.66 -4.93 -12.25
CA ASN A 107 12.43 -5.24 -13.00
C ASN A 107 11.81 -4.03 -13.73
N GLY A 108 12.50 -2.89 -13.70
CA GLY A 108 11.97 -1.61 -14.15
C GLY A 108 11.23 -0.86 -13.04
N ASP A 109 11.21 0.46 -13.18
CA ASP A 109 10.84 1.38 -12.10
C ASP A 109 9.44 1.14 -11.55
N LEU A 110 8.46 0.86 -12.40
CA LEU A 110 7.09 0.58 -11.95
C LEU A 110 7.01 -0.70 -11.12
N VAL A 111 7.59 -1.80 -11.59
CA VAL A 111 7.43 -3.09 -10.91
C VAL A 111 8.11 -3.08 -9.56
N ASP A 112 9.31 -2.50 -9.47
CA ASP A 112 10.06 -2.46 -8.23
C ASP A 112 9.50 -1.43 -7.24
N SER A 113 8.96 -0.29 -7.72
CA SER A 113 8.23 0.65 -6.85
C SER A 113 6.94 0.06 -6.31
N THR A 114 6.16 -0.61 -7.17
CA THR A 114 4.96 -1.33 -6.72
C THR A 114 5.30 -2.47 -5.76
N ALA A 115 6.40 -3.20 -5.96
CA ALA A 115 6.80 -4.25 -5.03
C ALA A 115 7.21 -3.72 -3.66
N SER A 116 7.91 -2.58 -3.62
CA SER A 116 8.31 -1.94 -2.38
C SER A 116 7.12 -1.42 -1.59
N VAL A 117 6.26 -0.62 -2.23
CA VAL A 117 5.07 -0.06 -1.57
C VAL A 117 4.06 -1.14 -1.18
N LEU A 118 3.85 -2.15 -2.03
CA LEU A 118 2.99 -3.29 -1.67
C LEU A 118 3.54 -4.06 -0.46
N SER A 119 4.86 -4.17 -0.29
CA SER A 119 5.46 -4.82 0.88
C SER A 119 5.08 -4.07 2.16
N HIS A 120 5.26 -2.75 2.16
CA HIS A 120 4.90 -1.86 3.25
C HIS A 120 3.45 -2.13 3.69
N GLU A 121 2.50 -1.94 2.78
CA GLU A 121 1.07 -2.10 3.09
C GLU A 121 0.69 -3.54 3.46
N PHE A 122 1.29 -4.54 2.81
CA PHE A 122 0.99 -5.94 3.08
C PHE A 122 1.40 -6.34 4.51
N PHE A 123 2.60 -5.95 4.93
CA PHE A 123 3.10 -6.28 6.26
C PHE A 123 2.37 -5.50 7.34
N GLU A 124 2.07 -4.22 7.07
CA GLU A 124 1.25 -3.40 7.96
C GLU A 124 -0.16 -3.92 8.11
N THR A 125 -0.83 -4.34 7.02
CA THR A 125 -2.13 -5.04 7.09
C THR A 125 -2.08 -6.30 7.96
N ILE A 126 -0.95 -7.00 8.02
CA ILE A 126 -0.81 -8.22 8.83
C ILE A 126 -0.59 -7.88 10.31
N THR A 127 0.18 -6.83 10.62
CA THR A 127 0.51 -6.46 11.99
C THR A 127 -0.52 -5.52 12.63
N ASP A 128 -1.24 -4.75 11.83
CA ASP A 128 -2.34 -3.88 12.24
C ASP A 128 -3.59 -4.03 11.34
N PRO A 129 -4.24 -5.20 11.33
CA PRO A 129 -5.33 -5.46 10.39
C PRO A 129 -6.57 -4.57 10.58
N ASP A 130 -6.84 -4.11 11.80
CA ASP A 130 -8.04 -3.32 12.13
C ASP A 130 -7.73 -1.84 12.40
N LEU A 131 -6.47 -1.41 12.18
CA LEU A 131 -5.96 -0.07 12.50
C LEU A 131 -6.06 0.26 14.01
N ASP A 132 -6.00 -0.78 14.85
CA ASP A 132 -6.12 -0.72 16.31
C ASP A 132 -5.15 -1.66 17.06
N ALA A 133 -4.16 -2.22 16.35
CA ALA A 133 -3.19 -3.17 16.88
C ALA A 133 -1.75 -2.64 16.94
N TRP A 134 -0.85 -3.04 16.04
CA TRP A 134 0.58 -2.78 16.23
C TRP A 134 1.00 -1.40 15.73
N TRP A 135 1.42 -0.54 16.65
CA TRP A 135 2.20 0.67 16.36
C TRP A 135 3.34 0.81 17.38
N SER A 136 4.36 1.58 17.03
CA SER A 136 5.40 1.95 17.99
C SER A 136 4.91 3.03 18.95
N GLU A 137 5.14 2.80 20.23
CA GLU A 137 5.09 3.83 21.28
C GLU A 137 6.47 4.11 21.88
N ALA A 138 7.52 3.52 21.28
CA ALA A 138 8.84 3.41 21.87
C ALA A 138 9.57 4.76 22.00
N SER A 139 9.25 5.73 21.15
CA SER A 139 9.87 7.06 21.15
C SER A 139 8.87 8.16 20.78
N LEU A 140 9.27 9.43 20.91
CA LEU A 140 8.48 10.56 20.41
C LEU A 140 8.50 10.66 18.87
N ILE A 141 9.49 10.04 18.23
CA ILE A 141 9.70 10.14 16.78
C ILE A 141 8.91 9.05 16.06
N GLU A 142 8.85 7.85 16.63
CA GLU A 142 8.16 6.69 16.04
C GLU A 142 6.74 6.51 16.59
N ARG A 143 6.24 7.45 17.42
CA ARG A 143 4.93 7.29 18.06
C ARG A 143 3.84 7.24 17.00
N GLY A 144 3.11 6.13 16.97
CA GLY A 144 2.02 5.90 16.02
C GLY A 144 2.49 5.44 14.64
N ALA A 145 3.79 5.15 14.48
CA ALA A 145 4.33 4.55 13.26
C ALA A 145 4.13 3.03 13.30
N GLU A 146 3.66 2.46 12.20
CA GLU A 146 3.57 1.02 11.97
C GLU A 146 4.93 0.46 11.52
N ILE A 147 5.00 -0.85 11.21
CA ILE A 147 6.30 -1.52 11.01
C ILE A 147 7.01 -1.03 9.73
N GLY A 148 6.24 -0.63 8.72
CA GLY A 148 6.73 -0.08 7.47
C GLY A 148 7.11 1.37 7.63
N ASP A 149 6.27 2.17 8.31
CA ASP A 149 6.55 3.57 8.64
C ASP A 149 7.90 3.77 9.34
N ILE A 150 8.22 2.95 10.34
CA ILE A 150 9.50 3.02 11.08
C ILE A 150 10.69 2.82 10.14
N CYS A 151 10.48 2.07 9.06
CA CYS A 151 11.49 1.68 8.12
C CYS A 151 11.32 2.33 6.75
N GLU A 152 10.59 3.44 6.70
CA GLU A 152 10.42 4.24 5.51
C GLU A 152 11.81 4.54 4.90
N PRO A 153 12.01 4.23 3.60
CA PRO A 153 13.33 4.27 3.01
C PRO A 153 13.86 5.69 2.89
N ILE A 154 15.17 5.82 3.14
CA ILE A 154 15.88 7.07 2.85
C ILE A 154 15.72 7.42 1.37
N VAL A 155 15.46 8.69 1.07
CA VAL A 155 15.33 9.18 -0.30
C VAL A 155 16.61 9.84 -0.82
N ASN A 156 16.84 9.75 -2.13
CA ASN A 156 17.88 10.52 -2.80
C ASN A 156 17.44 11.97 -3.10
N GLY A 157 18.31 12.78 -3.71
CA GLY A 157 18.02 14.17 -4.08
C GLY A 157 16.88 14.37 -5.10
N SER A 158 16.31 13.29 -5.63
CA SER A 158 15.15 13.27 -6.52
C SER A 158 13.92 12.64 -5.87
N ALA A 159 13.89 12.53 -4.54
CA ALA A 159 12.82 11.92 -3.76
C ALA A 159 12.50 10.48 -4.21
N GLN A 160 13.55 9.70 -4.52
CA GLN A 160 13.41 8.28 -4.85
C GLN A 160 13.90 7.41 -3.70
N PHE A 161 13.15 6.36 -3.39
CA PHE A 161 13.47 5.42 -2.31
C PHE A 161 14.76 4.65 -2.59
N LEU A 162 15.69 4.65 -1.63
CA LEU A 162 16.95 3.92 -1.71
C LEU A 162 16.80 2.47 -1.23
N ASP A 163 15.78 1.79 -1.75
CA ASP A 163 15.48 0.43 -1.34
C ASP A 163 16.58 -0.57 -1.73
N PRO A 164 16.93 -1.49 -0.81
CA PRO A 164 17.83 -2.59 -1.10
C PRO A 164 17.23 -3.58 -2.11
N VAL A 165 18.11 -4.34 -2.77
CA VAL A 165 17.71 -5.40 -3.70
C VAL A 165 17.71 -6.76 -2.97
N PHE A 166 16.60 -7.48 -3.04
CA PHE A 166 16.45 -8.81 -2.47
C PHE A 166 16.00 -9.85 -3.50
N LEU A 167 16.42 -11.10 -3.26
CA LEU A 167 16.03 -12.24 -4.08
C LEU A 167 14.76 -12.88 -3.50
N VAL A 168 13.62 -12.67 -4.16
CA VAL A 168 12.34 -13.30 -3.82
C VAL A 168 12.03 -14.37 -4.86
N ASN A 169 11.97 -15.63 -4.41
CA ASN A 169 11.69 -16.79 -5.26
C ASN A 169 12.53 -16.84 -6.57
N GLY A 170 13.84 -16.54 -6.46
CA GLY A 170 14.77 -16.58 -7.59
C GLY A 170 14.75 -15.35 -8.50
N LYS A 171 14.00 -14.29 -8.13
CA LYS A 171 13.94 -13.03 -8.87
C LYS A 171 14.30 -11.85 -7.95
N ASN A 172 15.13 -10.95 -8.46
CA ASN A 172 15.55 -9.76 -7.70
C ASN A 172 14.44 -8.71 -7.74
N TYR A 173 14.17 -8.07 -6.62
CA TYR A 173 13.24 -6.93 -6.47
C TYR A 173 13.88 -5.87 -5.60
N LYS A 174 13.53 -4.60 -5.79
CA LYS A 174 13.70 -3.62 -4.72
C LYS A 174 12.50 -3.66 -3.80
N ILE A 175 12.76 -3.80 -2.52
CA ILE A 175 11.73 -3.90 -1.50
C ILE A 175 12.22 -3.16 -0.26
N GLN A 176 11.33 -2.37 0.33
CA GLN A 176 11.51 -1.76 1.63
C GLN A 176 11.89 -2.82 2.70
N LEU A 177 12.63 -2.39 3.71
CA LEU A 177 12.86 -3.20 4.91
C LEU A 177 11.70 -2.95 5.88
N GLU A 178 11.28 -3.94 6.65
CA GLU A 178 10.25 -3.72 7.68
C GLU A 178 10.83 -3.88 9.08
N TYR A 179 10.24 -3.19 10.06
CA TYR A 179 10.70 -3.29 11.43
C TYR A 179 10.45 -4.70 11.99
N SER A 180 11.44 -5.24 12.70
CA SER A 180 11.35 -6.53 13.37
C SER A 180 11.66 -6.44 14.85
N ASN A 181 10.69 -6.79 15.69
CA ASN A 181 10.88 -6.93 17.14
C ASN A 181 11.97 -7.95 17.51
N LYS A 182 12.30 -8.90 16.62
CA LYS A 182 13.35 -9.89 16.87
C LYS A 182 14.75 -9.27 16.81
N PHE A 183 14.95 -8.33 15.89
CA PHE A 183 16.25 -7.71 15.63
C PHE A 183 16.35 -6.28 16.13
N HIS A 184 15.22 -5.67 16.50
CA HIS A 184 15.09 -4.25 16.84
C HIS A 184 15.70 -3.36 15.76
N ALA A 185 15.43 -3.70 14.50
CA ALA A 185 15.97 -3.05 13.32
C ALA A 185 15.08 -3.33 12.10
N CYS A 186 15.24 -2.50 11.07
CA CYS A 186 14.67 -2.72 9.75
C CYS A 186 15.38 -3.88 9.06
N THR A 187 14.63 -4.93 8.73
CA THR A 187 15.14 -6.16 8.10
C THR A 187 14.22 -6.56 6.95
N HIS A 188 14.70 -7.46 6.10
CA HIS A 188 13.82 -8.18 5.18
C HIS A 188 12.86 -9.06 5.99
N GLN A 189 11.60 -9.14 5.55
CA GLN A 189 10.55 -10.00 6.09
C GLN A 189 10.06 -11.00 5.03
#